data_AF-A0AAW3EDV1-F1
#
_entry.id   AF-A0AAW3EDV1-F1
#
_cell.length_a   1.000
_cell.length_b   1.000
_cell.length_c   1.000
_cell.angle_alpha   90.00
_cell.angle_beta   90.00
_cell.angle_gamma   90.00
#
_symmetry.space_group_name_H-M   'P 1'
#
loop_
_entity.id
_entity.type
_entity.pdbx_description
1 polymer ?
#
loop_
_entity_poly.entity_id
_entity_poly.type
_entity_poly.pdbx_seq_one_letter_code
_entity_poly.pdbx_strand_id
1 'polypeptide(L)'
;MKITKAIAMEEIRQAFVGFRVDFIEDDSIAIRTRVFFDEHGIAWLNLPTIPIIGYQTTERLDKSIKEIKVIFDQEYTSYLKS
;
A
#
# COMPACT_ATOMS: atom_id res chain seq x y z
N MET A 1 12.24 -10.42 -13.46
CA MET A 1 10.89 -10.33 -14.06
C MET A 1 10.48 -8.86 -14.08
N LYS A 2 9.97 -8.34 -15.21
CA LYS A 2 9.45 -6.97 -15.25
C LYS A 2 8.05 -6.97 -14.62
N ILE A 3 7.85 -6.19 -13.57
CA ILE A 3 6.56 -6.09 -12.89
C ILE A 3 5.71 -4.98 -13.54
N THR A 4 4.44 -5.28 -13.81
CA THR A 4 3.47 -4.30 -14.27
C THR A 4 2.80 -3.60 -13.09
N LYS A 5 2.19 -2.43 -13.31
CA LYS A 5 1.44 -1.71 -12.26
C LYS A 5 0.34 -2.58 -11.64
N ALA A 6 -0.37 -3.37 -12.46
CA ALA A 6 -1.41 -4.28 -12.00
C ALA A 6 -0.86 -5.39 -11.10
N ILE A 7 0.27 -6.01 -11.47
CA ILE A 7 0.93 -7.01 -10.61
C ILE A 7 1.37 -6.37 -9.29
N ALA A 8 1.99 -5.20 -9.34
CA ALA A 8 2.42 -4.49 -8.14
C ALA A 8 1.25 -4.12 -7.22
N MET A 9 0.12 -3.69 -7.77
CA MET A 9 -1.11 -3.42 -7.01
C MET A 9 -1.63 -4.69 -6.33
N GLU A 10 -1.63 -5.83 -7.01
CA GLU A 10 -2.07 -7.09 -6.40
C GLU A 10 -1.16 -7.52 -5.26
N GLU A 11 0.16 -7.46 -5.45
CA GLU A 11 1.13 -7.75 -4.37
C GLU A 11 0.96 -6.82 -3.16
N ILE A 12 0.71 -5.53 -3.40
CA ILE A 12 0.38 -4.59 -2.32
C ILE A 12 -0.91 -5.02 -1.62
N ARG A 13 -1.96 -5.38 -2.35
CA ARG A 13 -3.22 -5.86 -1.75
C ARG A 13 -2.99 -7.11 -0.89
N GLN A 14 -2.17 -8.05 -1.35
CA GLN A 14 -1.81 -9.26 -0.59
C GLN A 14 -0.99 -8.94 0.67
N ALA A 15 -0.13 -7.91 0.65
CA ALA A 15 0.63 -7.49 1.82
C ALA A 15 -0.22 -6.89 2.95
N PHE A 16 -1.45 -6.45 2.65
CA PHE A 16 -2.42 -5.90 3.60
C PHE A 16 -3.68 -6.77 3.72
N VAL A 17 -3.55 -8.09 3.57
CA VAL A 17 -4.64 -9.04 3.82
C VAL A 17 -5.27 -8.80 5.19
N GLY A 18 -6.61 -8.78 5.23
CA GLY A 18 -7.39 -8.43 6.42
C GLY A 18 -7.82 -6.96 6.47
N PHE A 19 -7.31 -6.12 5.58
CA PHE A 19 -7.72 -4.72 5.46
C PHE A 19 -8.33 -4.43 4.10
N ARG A 20 -9.26 -3.46 4.05
CA ARG A 20 -9.70 -2.89 2.79
C ARG A 20 -8.58 -2.04 2.21
N VAL A 21 -8.24 -2.28 0.95
CA VAL A 21 -7.20 -1.55 0.21
C VAL A 21 -7.82 -0.95 -1.05
N ASP A 22 -7.82 0.38 -1.12
CA ASP A 22 -8.25 1.14 -2.29
C ASP A 22 -7.02 1.74 -2.98
N PHE A 23 -7.00 1.66 -4.31
CA PHE A 23 -6.00 2.31 -5.14
C PHE A 23 -6.58 3.61 -5.69
N ILE A 24 -5.86 4.71 -5.51
CA ILE A 24 -6.30 6.01 -6.02
C ILE A 24 -5.83 6.10 -7.47
N GLU A 25 -6.73 5.83 -8.40
CA GLU A 25 -6.46 5.93 -9.83
C GLU A 25 -6.27 7.40 -10.23
N ASP A 26 -5.18 7.63 -10.93
CA ASP A 26 -4.78 8.88 -11.55
C ASP A 26 -3.99 8.49 -12.80
N ASP A 27 -3.85 9.37 -13.80
CA ASP A 27 -3.06 9.16 -15.03
C ASP A 27 -1.54 9.01 -14.77
N SER A 28 -1.16 8.72 -13.52
CA SER A 28 0.21 8.70 -13.03
C SER A 28 0.88 7.34 -13.16
N ILE A 29 2.19 7.40 -13.39
CA ILE A 29 3.14 6.29 -13.35
C ILE A 29 3.37 5.72 -11.94
N ALA A 30 2.70 6.25 -10.91
CA ALA A 30 2.87 5.84 -9.52
C ALA A 30 1.67 5.03 -9.00
N ILE A 31 1.87 4.34 -7.88
CA ILE A 31 0.82 3.66 -7.12
C ILE A 31 0.57 4.45 -5.84
N ARG A 32 -0.67 4.92 -5.70
CA ARG A 32 -1.16 5.57 -4.49
C ARG A 32 -2.15 4.61 -3.84
N THR A 33 -1.91 4.32 -2.57
CA THR A 33 -2.66 3.30 -1.83
C THR A 33 -3.28 3.91 -0.59
N ARG A 34 -4.56 3.61 -0.36
CA ARG A 34 -5.26 3.89 0.89
C ARG A 34 -5.63 2.57 1.55
N VAL A 35 -5.34 2.45 2.84
CA VAL A 35 -5.73 1.29 3.65
C VAL A 35 -6.67 1.75 4.76
N PHE A 36 -7.77 1.03 4.96
CA PHE A 36 -8.76 1.35 5.99
C PHE A 36 -8.51 0.50 7.23
N PHE A 37 -8.55 1.13 8.40
CA PHE A 37 -8.39 0.45 9.69
C PHE A 37 -9.68 -0.21 10.17
N ASP A 38 -10.83 0.18 9.62
CA ASP A 38 -12.14 -0.37 9.97
C ASP A 38 -12.98 -0.75 8.73
N GLU A 39 -14.00 -1.57 8.96
CA GLU A 39 -14.92 -2.07 7.93
C GLU A 39 -15.89 -1.00 7.42
N HIS A 40 -16.15 0.04 8.22
CA HIS A 40 -17.07 1.13 7.90
C HIS A 40 -16.45 2.18 6.97
N GLY A 41 -15.13 2.14 6.79
CA GLY A 41 -14.37 3.07 5.97
C GLY A 41 -14.14 4.44 6.62
N ILE A 42 -14.27 4.55 7.95
CA ILE A 42 -14.20 5.84 8.66
C ILE A 42 -12.74 6.21 8.94
N ALA A 43 -11.98 5.28 9.54
CA ALA A 43 -10.56 5.42 9.84
C ALA A 43 -9.73 4.81 8.70
N TRP A 44 -8.84 5.61 8.13
CA TRP A 44 -7.99 5.22 7.02
C TRP A 44 -6.65 5.93 7.05
N LEU A 45 -5.69 5.36 6.32
CA LEU A 45 -4.37 5.91 6.10
C LEU A 45 -4.04 5.92 4.61
N ASN A 46 -3.60 7.07 4.10
CA ASN A 46 -2.93 7.13 2.80
C ASN A 46 -1.48 6.69 3.01
N LEU A 47 -1.09 5.60 2.37
CA LEU A 47 0.29 5.12 2.41
C LEU A 47 1.20 6.00 1.54
N PRO A 48 2.53 5.98 1.79
CA PRO A 48 3.48 6.61 0.89
C PRO A 48 3.30 6.15 -0.55
N THR A 49 3.43 7.08 -1.49
CA THR A 49 3.31 6.80 -2.92
C THR A 49 4.50 5.98 -3.40
N ILE A 50 4.24 4.87 -4.11
CA ILE A 50 5.30 4.07 -4.73
C ILE A 50 5.46 4.55 -6.19
N PRO A 51 6.58 5.20 -6.55
CA PRO A 51 6.83 5.61 -7.94
C PRO A 51 7.12 4.40 -8.82
N ILE A 52 7.07 4.55 -10.15
CA ILE A 52 7.36 3.45 -11.11
C ILE A 52 8.65 2.70 -10.80
N ILE A 53 9.70 3.45 -10.45
CA ILE A 53 11.02 2.92 -10.11
C ILE A 53 11.01 2.07 -8.83
N GLY A 54 10.01 2.23 -7.97
CA GLY A 54 9.82 1.47 -6.73
C GLY A 54 9.18 0.11 -6.93
N TYR A 55 8.54 -0.17 -8.07
CA TYR A 55 7.89 -1.46 -8.32
C TYR A 55 8.33 -2.15 -9.61
N GLN A 56 9.35 -1.64 -10.32
CA GLN A 56 9.81 -2.19 -11.61
C GLN A 56 10.37 -3.63 -11.53
N THR A 57 10.86 -4.04 -10.35
CA THR A 57 11.40 -5.38 -10.07
C THR A 57 10.83 -5.89 -8.75
N THR A 58 10.83 -7.21 -8.56
CA THR A 58 10.37 -7.86 -7.32
C THR A 58 11.09 -7.32 -6.09
N GLU A 59 12.41 -7.26 -6.10
CA GLU A 59 13.22 -6.76 -4.98
C GLU A 59 12.85 -5.31 -4.57
N ARG A 60 12.56 -4.46 -5.57
CA ARG A 60 12.17 -3.06 -5.32
C ARG A 60 10.75 -2.97 -4.77
N LEU A 61 9.84 -3.79 -5.30
CA LEU A 61 8.48 -3.88 -4.82
C LEU A 61 8.44 -4.38 -3.38
N ASP A 62 9.17 -5.45 -3.06
CA ASP A 62 9.27 -6.02 -1.71
C ASP A 62 9.81 -4.99 -0.72
N LYS A 63 10.87 -4.27 -1.12
CA LYS A 63 11.41 -3.15 -0.33
C LYS A 63 10.37 -2.07 -0.10
N SER A 64 9.67 -1.63 -1.14
CA SER A 64 8.63 -0.60 -1.04
C SER A 64 7.49 -1.04 -0.13
N ILE A 65 7.01 -2.29 -0.27
CA ILE A 65 5.97 -2.89 0.57
C ILE A 65 6.41 -2.90 2.04
N LYS A 66 7.64 -3.34 2.32
CA LYS A 66 8.18 -3.36 3.68
C LYS A 66 8.22 -1.97 4.30
N GLU A 67 8.64 -0.97 3.55
CA GLU A 67 8.71 0.43 4.02
C GLU A 67 7.31 0.99 4.34
N ILE A 68 6.33 0.81 3.44
CA ILE A 68 4.96 1.29 3.70
C ILE A 68 4.26 0.49 4.80
N LYS A 69 4.58 -0.80 4.97
CA LYS A 69 4.01 -1.65 6.03
C LYS A 69 4.48 -1.23 7.41
N VAL A 70 5.73 -0.82 7.57
CA VAL A 70 6.24 -0.29 8.84
C VAL A 70 5.45 0.97 9.26
N ILE A 71 5.19 1.87 8.31
CA ILE A 71 4.41 3.08 8.56
C ILE A 71 2.96 2.72 8.93
N PHE A 72 2.35 1.83 8.16
CA PHE A 72 1.00 1.34 8.47
C PHE A 72 0.91 0.73 9.87
N ASP A 73 1.84 -0.13 10.26
CA ASP A 73 1.80 -0.80 11.56
C ASP A 73 1.95 0.18 12.75
N GLN A 74 2.75 1.23 12.58
CA GLN A 74 2.91 2.29 13.57
C GLN A 74 1.61 3.10 13.76
N GLU A 75 0.99 3.50 12.64
CA GLU A 75 -0.26 4.27 12.67
C GLU A 75 -1.43 3.41 13.18
N TYR A 76 -1.53 2.16 12.72
CA TYR A 76 -2.56 1.23 13.16
C TYR A 76 -2.44 0.90 14.65
N THR A 77 -1.22 0.73 15.17
CA THR A 77 -0.98 0.56 16.61
C THR A 77 -1.42 1.78 17.41
N SER A 78 -1.23 2.99 16.88
CA SER A 78 -1.69 4.22 17.52
C SER A 78 -3.21 4.34 17.51
N TYR A 79 -3.85 3.94 16.41
CA TYR A 79 -5.30 3.86 16.29
C TYR A 79 -5.90 2.89 17.32
N LEU A 80 -5.33 1.70 17.50
CA LEU A 80 -5.83 0.70 18.47
C LEU A 80 -5.69 1.11 19.95
N LYS A 81 -4.87 2.12 20.25
CA LYS A 81 -4.68 2.65 21.61
C LYS A 81 -5.60 3.84 21.93
N SER A 82 -6.28 4.37 20.92
CA SER A 82 -7.20 5.51 21.02
C SER A 82 -8.61 5.03 21.38
#